data_AF-A0A1H7XNR9-F1
#
_entry.id   AF-A0A1H7XNR9-F1
#
_cell.length_a   1.000
_cell.length_b   1.000
_cell.length_c   1.000
_cell.angle_alpha   90.00
_cell.angle_beta   90.00
_cell.angle_gamma   90.00
#
_symmetry.space_group_name_H-M   'P 1'
#
loop_
_entity.id
_entity.type
_entity.pdbx_description
1 polymer ?
#
loop_
_entity_poly.entity_id
_entity_poly.type
_entity_poly.pdbx_seq_one_letter_code
_entity_poly.pdbx_strand_id
1 'polypeptide(L)'
;MGNIAQFTPVDYIKRLHSLSVPGYDGTVAITRYMSANPAYGGNARPADLLNAIAAAVKKRTDLAAKTKVDGYARVFTGQGDPDGFINVMSLVVELREELMKTKALAEPLKKGNYLQELCDRGVFGMDCIGFVGTYMSESCLEPSYPGGRPLDYTAKFPPIKDVDEIEQYSVVMKADGQHIQMINDYELLANGTLKVDLCQSASWAGPFDSKKGYGPQFNGGVLLRPGGGSYLPVEAFRAAMAKFKQQNSDPKAIVAKEKELRKEMTETNRKFGFCGGAIFQLGGDGSPPNPVSGSVYIGVMKGGGIRIKTPRDWSAVEYQQR
;
A
#
# COMPACT_ATOMS: atom_id res chain seq x y z
N MET A 1 -17.13 13.56 12.23
CA MET A 1 -16.05 14.40 11.67
C MET A 1 -16.24 14.41 10.16
N GLY A 2 -16.06 15.55 9.49
CA GLY A 2 -16.11 15.57 8.03
C GLY A 2 -15.00 14.72 7.43
N ASN A 3 -15.17 14.21 6.22
CA ASN A 3 -14.14 13.48 5.46
C ASN A 3 -13.02 14.45 4.99
N ILE A 4 -12.30 15.05 5.94
CA ILE A 4 -11.31 16.10 5.71
C ILE A 4 -9.92 15.51 5.95
N ALA A 5 -9.16 15.34 4.88
CA ALA A 5 -7.79 14.87 4.93
C ALA A 5 -6.82 16.04 5.19
N GLN A 6 -5.80 15.83 6.03
CA GLN A 6 -4.79 16.87 6.30
C GLN A 6 -3.88 17.18 5.10
N PHE A 7 -3.75 16.24 4.16
CA PHE A 7 -2.87 16.35 2.98
C PHE A 7 -3.33 15.37 1.89
N THR A 8 -2.84 15.55 0.67
CA THR A 8 -3.19 14.70 -0.48
C THR A 8 -2.45 13.35 -0.44
N PRO A 9 -2.92 12.31 -1.15
CA PRO A 9 -2.17 11.07 -1.32
C PRO A 9 -0.79 11.27 -1.96
N VAL A 10 -0.65 12.23 -2.89
CA VAL A 10 0.65 12.60 -3.47
C VAL A 10 1.60 13.17 -2.41
N ASP A 11 1.12 14.05 -1.53
CA ASP A 11 1.95 14.59 -0.46
C ASP A 11 2.36 13.50 0.53
N TYR A 12 1.52 12.48 0.73
CA TYR A 12 1.88 11.31 1.52
C TYR A 12 3.01 10.49 0.89
N ILE A 13 3.00 10.27 -0.42
CA ILE A 13 4.11 9.64 -1.15
C ILE A 13 5.39 10.45 -0.96
N LYS A 14 5.33 11.79 -1.09
CA LYS A 14 6.50 12.66 -0.88
C LYS A 14 7.08 12.47 0.51
N ARG A 15 6.24 12.42 1.56
CA ARG A 15 6.67 12.17 2.95
C ARG A 15 7.39 10.82 3.07
N LEU A 16 6.84 9.75 2.48
CA LEU A 16 7.47 8.42 2.46
C LEU A 16 8.80 8.41 1.70
N HIS A 17 9.02 9.34 0.78
CA HIS A 17 10.27 9.50 0.04
C HIS A 17 11.29 10.44 0.69
N SER A 18 10.96 11.04 1.84
CA SER A 18 11.79 12.05 2.50
C SER A 18 11.85 11.86 4.01
N LEU A 19 12.01 10.61 4.49
CA LEU A 19 12.10 10.32 5.92
C LEU A 19 13.42 10.84 6.48
N SER A 20 13.35 11.60 7.57
CA SER A 20 14.51 12.05 8.34
C SER A 20 14.70 11.11 9.53
N VAL A 21 15.84 10.43 9.59
CA VAL A 21 16.13 9.43 10.64
C VAL A 21 17.16 10.00 11.63
N PRO A 22 16.85 10.06 12.93
CA PRO A 22 17.80 10.47 13.95
C PRO A 22 19.13 9.69 13.90
N GLY A 23 20.25 10.42 13.92
CA GLY A 23 21.60 9.84 13.87
C GLY A 23 22.04 9.36 12.48
N TYR A 24 21.29 9.69 11.43
CA TYR A 24 21.63 9.37 10.04
C TYR A 24 21.69 10.63 9.18
N ASP A 25 22.84 10.86 8.54
CA ASP A 25 23.03 11.98 7.62
C ASP A 25 22.41 11.66 6.26
N GLY A 26 21.20 12.19 6.03
CA GLY A 26 20.48 12.10 4.77
C GLY A 26 19.00 11.74 4.93
N THR A 27 18.27 11.84 3.83
CA THR A 27 16.86 11.40 3.76
C THR A 27 16.78 9.97 3.24
N VAL A 28 15.84 9.21 3.77
CA VAL A 28 15.55 7.84 3.33
C VAL A 28 14.22 7.81 2.59
N ALA A 29 14.19 7.17 1.44
CA ALA A 29 13.00 6.97 0.64
C ALA A 29 12.53 5.52 0.70
N ILE A 30 11.25 5.31 1.04
CA ILE A 30 10.59 4.02 0.93
C ILE A 30 10.30 3.74 -0.55
N THR A 31 11.25 3.11 -1.24
CA THR A 31 11.22 2.93 -2.70
C THR A 31 10.66 1.59 -3.16
N ARG A 32 10.39 0.66 -2.23
CA ARG A 32 10.05 -0.73 -2.56
C ARG A 32 8.68 -1.14 -2.11
N TYR A 33 8.05 -1.92 -2.99
CA TYR A 33 6.89 -2.71 -2.60
C TYR A 33 7.34 -3.86 -1.71
N MET A 34 6.62 -4.09 -0.61
CA MET A 34 6.89 -5.18 0.30
C MET A 34 5.59 -5.63 0.95
N SER A 35 5.25 -6.91 0.82
CA SER A 35 4.07 -7.50 1.47
C SER A 35 4.49 -8.60 2.44
N ALA A 36 3.71 -8.84 3.48
CA ALA A 36 3.88 -10.01 4.33
C ALA A 36 3.67 -11.35 3.58
N ASN A 37 2.94 -11.34 2.47
CA ASN A 37 2.64 -12.56 1.72
C ASN A 37 3.62 -12.75 0.54
N PRO A 38 4.41 -13.84 0.52
CA PRO A 38 5.33 -14.13 -0.58
C PRO A 38 4.67 -14.18 -1.95
N ALA A 39 3.40 -14.62 -2.03
CA ALA A 39 2.66 -14.69 -3.29
C ALA A 39 2.39 -13.32 -3.92
N TYR A 40 2.51 -12.24 -3.15
CA TYR A 40 2.25 -10.88 -3.58
C TYR A 40 3.50 -9.99 -3.59
N GLY A 41 4.71 -10.58 -3.62
CA GLY A 41 5.97 -9.83 -3.62
C GLY A 41 6.59 -9.69 -2.22
N GLY A 42 6.12 -10.47 -1.25
CA GLY A 42 6.80 -10.63 0.04
C GLY A 42 8.14 -11.35 -0.09
N ASN A 43 9.06 -11.04 0.81
CA ASN A 43 10.38 -11.65 0.86
C ASN A 43 10.83 -11.84 2.32
N ALA A 44 11.89 -12.63 2.54
CA ALA A 44 12.35 -12.99 3.89
C ALA A 44 13.19 -11.90 4.59
N ARG A 45 13.66 -10.88 3.86
CA ARG A 45 14.63 -9.91 4.38
C ARG A 45 14.11 -9.04 5.53
N PRO A 46 12.84 -8.61 5.57
CA PRO A 46 12.28 -7.92 6.73
C PRO A 46 12.34 -8.78 8.00
N ALA A 47 12.11 -10.10 7.86
CA ALA A 47 12.22 -11.03 8.97
C ALA A 47 13.68 -11.19 9.46
N ASP A 48 14.65 -11.18 8.53
CA ASP A 48 16.08 -11.17 8.89
C ASP A 48 16.42 -9.94 9.75
N LEU A 49 15.93 -8.75 9.38
CA LEU A 49 16.12 -7.54 10.18
C LEU A 49 15.41 -7.60 11.53
N LEU A 50 14.13 -8.00 11.57
CA LEU A 50 13.37 -8.13 12.81
C LEU A 50 14.07 -9.05 13.81
N ASN A 51 14.51 -10.23 13.35
CA ASN A 51 15.21 -11.21 14.17
C ASN A 51 16.57 -10.67 14.66
N ALA A 52 17.31 -9.96 13.81
CA ALA A 52 18.58 -9.36 14.18
C ALA A 52 18.43 -8.24 15.22
N ILE A 53 17.43 -7.36 15.07
CA ILE A 53 17.10 -6.33 16.06
C ILE A 53 16.70 -6.99 17.39
N ALA A 54 15.81 -8.00 17.36
CA ALA A 54 15.40 -8.70 18.57
C ALA A 54 16.58 -9.36 19.30
N ALA A 55 17.53 -9.95 18.56
CA ALA A 55 18.74 -10.55 19.13
C ALA A 55 19.69 -9.49 19.72
N ALA A 56 19.84 -8.34 19.06
CA ALA A 56 20.69 -7.24 19.52
C ALA A 56 20.10 -6.53 20.76
N VAL A 57 18.79 -6.27 20.77
CA VAL A 57 18.08 -5.63 21.89
C VAL A 57 18.09 -6.50 23.16
N LYS A 58 18.13 -7.83 23.04
CA LYS A 58 18.36 -8.71 24.20
C LYS A 58 19.69 -8.44 24.92
N LYS A 59 20.70 -7.91 24.21
CA LYS A 59 22.00 -7.51 24.76
C LYS A 59 22.04 -6.02 25.15
N ARG A 60 21.17 -5.20 24.57
CA ARG A 60 21.02 -3.75 24.77
C ARG A 60 19.62 -3.43 25.28
N THR A 61 19.35 -3.80 26.53
CA THR A 61 18.01 -3.71 27.14
C THR A 61 17.52 -2.27 27.28
N ASP A 62 18.42 -1.29 27.28
CA ASP A 62 18.13 0.14 27.19
C ASP A 62 17.28 0.51 25.97
N LEU A 63 17.34 -0.30 24.90
CA LEU A 63 16.60 -0.08 23.65
C LEU A 63 15.29 -0.87 23.56
N ALA A 64 14.95 -1.69 24.56
CA ALA A 64 13.79 -2.58 24.50
C ALA A 64 12.44 -1.85 24.42
N ALA A 65 12.36 -0.62 24.93
CA ALA A 65 11.15 0.20 24.81
C ALA A 65 10.85 0.59 23.35
N LYS A 66 11.89 0.81 22.53
CA LYS A 66 11.76 1.21 21.12
C LYS A 66 11.19 0.11 20.23
N THR A 67 11.22 -1.16 20.67
CA THR A 67 10.59 -2.27 19.95
C THR A 67 9.15 -2.55 20.37
N LYS A 68 8.60 -1.76 21.29
CA LYS A 68 7.23 -1.91 21.83
C LYS A 68 6.30 -0.75 21.44
N VAL A 69 6.79 0.20 20.64
CA VAL A 69 5.98 1.31 20.15
C VAL A 69 4.94 0.82 19.15
N ASP A 70 3.81 1.52 19.10
CA ASP A 70 2.77 1.26 18.11
C ASP A 70 3.34 1.37 16.70
N GLY A 71 2.87 0.50 15.79
CA GLY A 71 3.34 0.46 14.41
C GLY A 71 4.66 -0.29 14.18
N TYR A 72 5.46 -0.57 15.21
CA TYR A 72 6.74 -1.30 15.06
C TYR A 72 6.63 -2.59 14.25
N ALA A 73 5.68 -3.46 14.61
CA ALA A 73 5.51 -4.75 13.93
C ALA A 73 5.03 -4.58 12.47
N ARG A 74 4.28 -3.53 12.16
CA ARG A 74 3.71 -3.28 10.83
C ARG A 74 4.77 -2.90 9.80
N VAL A 75 5.88 -2.30 10.24
CA VAL A 75 7.03 -1.99 9.37
C VAL A 75 7.53 -3.23 8.65
N PHE A 76 7.54 -4.39 9.33
CA PHE A 76 8.05 -5.65 8.79
C PHE A 76 7.04 -6.40 7.90
N THR A 77 5.79 -5.90 7.81
CA THR A 77 4.72 -6.51 7.00
C THR A 77 4.32 -5.65 5.79
N GLY A 78 4.90 -4.46 5.64
CA GLY A 78 4.59 -3.53 4.55
C GLY A 78 3.56 -2.47 4.92
N GLN A 79 3.22 -2.38 6.20
CA GLN A 79 2.08 -1.61 6.70
C GLN A 79 2.50 -0.57 7.75
N GLY A 80 3.81 -0.27 7.81
CA GLY A 80 4.36 0.75 8.70
C GLY A 80 3.95 2.15 8.28
N ASP A 81 3.68 3.00 9.25
CA ASP A 81 3.55 4.45 9.09
C ASP A 81 4.94 5.12 9.11
N PRO A 82 5.06 6.41 8.74
CA PRO A 82 6.34 7.11 8.70
C PRO A 82 7.10 7.06 10.03
N ASP A 83 6.41 7.25 11.15
CA ASP A 83 7.00 7.21 12.49
C ASP A 83 7.51 5.81 12.84
N GLY A 84 6.75 4.76 12.51
CA GLY A 84 7.18 3.38 12.62
C GLY A 84 8.46 3.11 11.84
N PHE A 85 8.53 3.54 10.57
CA PHE A 85 9.76 3.42 9.77
C PHE A 85 10.93 4.17 10.42
N ILE A 86 10.74 5.43 10.81
CA ILE A 86 11.78 6.25 11.44
C ILE A 86 12.28 5.58 12.73
N ASN A 87 11.39 5.05 13.56
CA ASN A 87 11.77 4.38 14.79
C ASN A 87 12.58 3.10 14.54
N VAL A 88 12.15 2.24 13.60
CA VAL A 88 12.91 1.02 13.26
C VAL A 88 14.25 1.39 12.60
N MET A 89 14.29 2.38 11.71
CA MET A 89 15.52 2.85 11.11
C MET A 89 16.48 3.45 12.13
N SER A 90 15.98 4.17 13.15
CA SER A 90 16.79 4.68 14.26
C SER A 90 17.43 3.54 15.07
N LEU A 91 16.70 2.43 15.27
CA LEU A 91 17.29 1.22 15.85
C LEU A 91 18.38 0.62 14.96
N VAL A 92 18.23 0.68 13.63
CA VAL A 92 19.29 0.23 12.70
C VAL A 92 20.54 1.10 12.83
N VAL A 93 20.39 2.41 12.98
CA VAL A 93 21.51 3.34 13.22
C VAL A 93 22.24 2.95 14.51
N GLU A 94 21.51 2.82 15.63
CA GLU A 94 22.09 2.54 16.95
C GLU A 94 22.71 1.14 17.07
N LEU A 95 22.16 0.15 16.35
CA LEU A 95 22.59 -1.25 16.41
C LEU A 95 23.45 -1.68 15.22
N ARG A 96 23.88 -0.75 14.36
CA ARG A 96 24.51 -1.03 13.07
C ARG A 96 25.61 -2.09 13.15
N GLU A 97 26.53 -1.96 14.10
CA GLU A 97 27.66 -2.89 14.26
C GLU A 97 27.21 -4.31 14.64
N GLU A 98 26.19 -4.45 15.48
CA GLU A 98 25.62 -5.75 15.84
C GLU A 98 24.86 -6.35 14.65
N LEU A 99 24.07 -5.54 13.95
CA LEU A 99 23.28 -5.98 12.79
C LEU A 99 24.18 -6.41 11.62
N MET A 100 25.36 -5.83 11.47
CA MET A 100 26.37 -6.23 10.48
C MET A 100 26.89 -7.65 10.67
N LYS A 101 26.70 -8.27 11.83
CA LYS A 101 27.06 -9.68 12.09
C LYS A 101 26.08 -10.64 11.40
N THR A 102 24.90 -10.17 11.03
CA THR A 102 23.90 -10.94 10.28
C THR A 102 24.27 -10.97 8.80
N LYS A 103 24.59 -12.15 8.26
CA LYS A 103 25.06 -12.33 6.87
C LYS A 103 24.16 -11.65 5.83
N ALA A 104 22.84 -11.72 6.00
CA ALA A 104 21.86 -11.11 5.07
C ALA A 104 21.88 -9.57 5.08
N LEU A 105 22.35 -8.94 6.15
CA LEU A 105 22.36 -7.49 6.37
C LEU A 105 23.77 -6.88 6.26
N ALA A 106 24.81 -7.70 6.33
CA ALA A 106 26.20 -7.24 6.42
C ALA A 106 26.63 -6.37 5.24
N GLU A 107 26.34 -6.78 4.00
CA GLU A 107 26.76 -6.03 2.82
C GLU A 107 26.03 -4.68 2.67
N PRO A 108 24.69 -4.57 2.81
CA PRO A 108 24.06 -3.25 2.73
C PRO A 108 24.47 -2.31 3.87
N LEU A 109 24.67 -2.84 5.08
CA LEU A 109 25.06 -2.04 6.25
C LEU A 109 26.49 -1.49 6.20
N LYS A 110 27.37 -1.99 5.31
CA LYS A 110 28.72 -1.44 5.11
C LYS A 110 28.75 -0.17 4.26
N LYS A 111 27.68 0.14 3.52
CA LYS A 111 27.63 1.30 2.62
C LYS A 111 27.42 2.60 3.40
N GLY A 112 27.80 3.74 2.81
CA GLY A 112 27.52 5.05 3.39
C GLY A 112 26.02 5.34 3.46
N ASN A 113 25.29 4.99 2.40
CA ASN A 113 23.84 5.17 2.29
C ASN A 113 23.02 3.95 2.77
N TYR A 114 23.47 3.27 3.84
CA TYR A 114 22.97 1.94 4.20
C TYR A 114 21.46 1.84 4.45
N LEU A 115 20.81 2.87 5.01
CA LEU A 115 19.35 2.84 5.20
C LEU A 115 18.61 2.84 3.87
N GLN A 116 19.07 3.63 2.89
CA GLN A 116 18.53 3.60 1.53
C GLN A 116 18.78 2.25 0.88
N GLU A 117 19.96 1.65 1.07
CA GLU A 117 20.25 0.33 0.52
C GLU A 117 19.34 -0.76 1.11
N LEU A 118 19.00 -0.69 2.39
CA LEU A 118 18.01 -1.60 3.01
C LEU A 118 16.63 -1.43 2.37
N CYS A 119 16.21 -0.19 2.09
CA CYS A 119 14.99 0.08 1.34
C CYS A 119 15.09 -0.52 -0.06
N ASP A 120 16.15 -0.24 -0.81
CA ASP A 120 16.34 -0.71 -2.19
C ASP A 120 16.45 -2.23 -2.31
N ARG A 121 16.72 -2.93 -1.21
CA ARG A 121 16.69 -4.40 -1.11
C ARG A 121 15.37 -4.98 -0.64
N GLY A 122 14.38 -4.15 -0.35
CA GLY A 122 13.07 -4.57 0.15
C GLY A 122 13.14 -5.15 1.56
N VAL A 123 14.08 -4.66 2.39
CA VAL A 123 14.07 -4.87 3.84
C VAL A 123 13.03 -3.95 4.49
N PHE A 124 12.96 -2.72 3.97
CA PHE A 124 11.85 -1.80 4.20
C PHE A 124 11.06 -1.64 2.90
N GLY A 125 9.75 -1.48 3.03
CA GLY A 125 8.86 -1.25 1.92
C GLY A 125 7.43 -1.14 2.40
N MET A 126 6.54 -0.84 1.48
CA MET A 126 5.12 -0.67 1.76
C MET A 126 4.28 -1.46 0.78
N ASP A 127 3.24 -2.16 1.22
CA ASP A 127 2.26 -2.78 0.32
C ASP A 127 1.09 -1.82 0.03
N CYS A 128 0.18 -2.25 -0.85
CA CYS A 128 -0.94 -1.42 -1.27
C CYS A 128 -1.93 -1.12 -0.14
N ILE A 129 -2.10 -2.06 0.80
CA ILE A 129 -2.97 -1.88 1.97
C ILE A 129 -2.31 -0.96 2.98
N GLY A 130 -1.02 -1.15 3.22
CA GLY A 130 -0.17 -0.26 4.01
C GLY A 130 -0.32 1.16 3.52
N PHE A 131 -0.10 1.40 2.22
CA PHE A 131 -0.22 2.73 1.62
C PHE A 131 -1.58 3.40 1.90
N VAL A 132 -2.69 2.75 1.53
CA VAL A 132 -4.02 3.37 1.68
C VAL A 132 -4.42 3.47 3.15
N GLY A 133 -4.16 2.44 3.95
CA GLY A 133 -4.53 2.41 5.36
C GLY A 133 -3.74 3.41 6.20
N THR A 134 -2.42 3.52 6.00
CA THR A 134 -1.62 4.51 6.72
C THR A 134 -1.92 5.91 6.20
N TYR A 135 -2.17 6.12 4.90
CA TYR A 135 -2.68 7.41 4.41
C TYR A 135 -3.95 7.83 5.15
N MET A 136 -4.94 6.93 5.28
CA MET A 136 -6.20 7.25 5.97
C MET A 136 -5.99 7.60 7.45
N SER A 137 -5.10 6.89 8.13
CA SER A 137 -4.75 7.18 9.53
C SER A 137 -4.03 8.52 9.66
N GLU A 138 -2.95 8.71 8.89
CA GLU A 138 -2.05 9.87 8.98
C GLU A 138 -2.70 11.17 8.50
N SER A 139 -3.67 11.08 7.59
CA SER A 139 -4.45 12.22 7.12
C SER A 139 -5.66 12.54 7.99
N CYS A 140 -5.84 11.84 9.12
CA CYS A 140 -6.96 11.98 10.06
C CYS A 140 -8.35 11.60 9.49
N LEU A 141 -8.40 10.81 8.42
CA LEU A 141 -9.65 10.25 7.89
C LEU A 141 -10.11 9.02 8.70
N GLU A 142 -9.19 8.33 9.36
CA GLU A 142 -9.44 7.32 10.39
C GLU A 142 -8.62 7.63 11.64
N PRO A 143 -9.17 7.42 12.86
CA PRO A 143 -8.40 7.54 14.08
C PRO A 143 -7.39 6.40 14.27
N SER A 144 -7.51 5.30 13.52
CA SER A 144 -6.64 4.14 13.62
C SER A 144 -6.43 3.48 12.26
N TYR A 145 -5.27 2.83 12.07
CA TYR A 145 -4.94 2.11 10.86
C TYR A 145 -6.00 1.03 10.50
N PRO A 146 -6.71 1.16 9.37
CA PRO A 146 -7.69 0.18 8.91
C PRO A 146 -6.98 -0.94 8.14
N GLY A 147 -6.34 -1.87 8.85
CA GLY A 147 -5.81 -3.08 8.24
C GLY A 147 -6.93 -3.92 7.59
N GLY A 148 -6.62 -4.65 6.52
CA GLY A 148 -7.62 -5.50 5.86
C GLY A 148 -7.19 -5.98 4.48
N ARG A 149 -8.15 -6.42 3.68
CA ARG A 149 -7.96 -6.70 2.25
C ARG A 149 -8.53 -5.54 1.43
N PRO A 150 -8.10 -5.35 0.18
CA PRO A 150 -8.60 -4.29 -0.70
C PRO A 150 -10.11 -4.11 -0.68
N LEU A 151 -10.88 -5.19 -0.91
CA LEU A 151 -12.34 -5.10 -0.95
C LEU A 151 -13.01 -5.00 0.43
N ASP A 152 -12.26 -5.10 1.53
CA ASP A 152 -12.84 -4.85 2.85
C ASP A 152 -13.01 -3.32 3.08
N TYR A 153 -12.31 -2.48 2.29
CA TYR A 153 -12.47 -1.02 2.29
C TYR A 153 -13.82 -0.55 1.73
N THR A 154 -14.60 -1.43 1.07
CA THR A 154 -15.93 -1.07 0.55
C THR A 154 -16.93 -0.68 1.63
N ALA A 155 -16.71 -1.12 2.88
CA ALA A 155 -17.52 -0.67 4.01
C ALA A 155 -17.44 0.84 4.21
N LYS A 156 -16.28 1.44 3.87
CA LYS A 156 -16.04 2.88 3.97
C LYS A 156 -16.08 3.59 2.63
N PHE A 157 -15.71 2.90 1.56
CA PHE A 157 -15.72 3.37 0.18
C PHE A 157 -16.67 2.50 -0.66
N PRO A 158 -18.00 2.62 -0.48
CA PRO A 158 -18.95 1.86 -1.26
C PRO A 158 -18.67 2.02 -2.76
N PRO A 159 -18.65 0.92 -3.53
CA PRO A 159 -18.47 0.97 -4.96
C PRO A 159 -19.56 1.81 -5.63
N ILE A 160 -19.13 2.70 -6.53
CA ILE A 160 -20.03 3.52 -7.34
C ILE A 160 -20.69 2.70 -8.45
N LYS A 161 -21.77 3.23 -9.02
CA LYS A 161 -22.54 2.58 -10.09
C LYS A 161 -22.36 3.26 -11.44
N ASP A 162 -21.94 4.52 -11.44
CA ASP A 162 -21.72 5.31 -12.65
C ASP A 162 -20.44 6.16 -12.56
N VAL A 163 -19.99 6.71 -13.69
CA VAL A 163 -18.78 7.53 -13.81
C VAL A 163 -18.94 8.91 -13.19
N ASP A 164 -20.15 9.46 -13.21
CA ASP A 164 -20.44 10.78 -12.63
C ASP A 164 -20.32 10.82 -11.11
N GLU A 165 -20.37 9.66 -10.45
CA GLU A 165 -20.14 9.50 -9.02
C GLU A 165 -18.65 9.54 -8.63
N ILE A 166 -17.70 9.55 -9.57
CA ILE A 166 -16.28 9.55 -9.24
C ILE A 166 -15.88 10.90 -8.64
N GLU A 167 -15.18 10.83 -7.52
CA GLU A 167 -14.62 12.00 -6.83
C GLU A 167 -13.09 11.92 -6.70
N GLN A 168 -12.45 13.07 -6.47
CA GLN A 168 -11.04 13.09 -6.09
C GLN A 168 -10.84 12.25 -4.82
N TYR A 169 -9.71 11.55 -4.74
CA TYR A 169 -9.37 10.67 -3.61
C TYR A 169 -10.28 9.46 -3.43
N SER A 170 -11.09 9.13 -4.45
CA SER A 170 -11.73 7.82 -4.55
C SER A 170 -10.70 6.70 -4.53
N VAL A 171 -11.05 5.56 -3.96
CA VAL A 171 -10.21 4.36 -4.00
C VAL A 171 -10.53 3.55 -5.26
N VAL A 172 -9.50 3.00 -5.89
CA VAL A 172 -9.63 2.04 -6.99
C VAL A 172 -9.17 0.68 -6.49
N MET A 173 -10.06 -0.30 -6.53
CA MET A 173 -9.81 -1.65 -6.01
C MET A 173 -9.90 -2.65 -7.15
N LYS A 174 -8.93 -3.55 -7.30
CA LYS A 174 -9.08 -4.62 -8.30
C LYS A 174 -10.30 -5.48 -7.97
N ALA A 175 -11.05 -5.84 -9.02
CA ALA A 175 -12.27 -6.61 -8.88
C ALA A 175 -12.04 -8.03 -8.35
N ASP A 176 -10.80 -8.52 -8.44
CA ASP A 176 -10.33 -9.79 -7.87
C ASP A 176 -9.88 -9.69 -6.39
N GLY A 177 -9.94 -8.48 -5.82
CA GLY A 177 -9.59 -8.14 -4.45
C GLY A 177 -8.10 -8.19 -4.12
N GLN A 178 -7.19 -8.13 -5.11
CA GLN A 178 -5.75 -8.26 -4.88
C GLN A 178 -5.01 -6.94 -4.71
N HIS A 179 -5.59 -5.79 -5.11
CA HIS A 179 -4.91 -4.50 -5.05
C HIS A 179 -5.86 -3.35 -4.76
N ILE A 180 -5.32 -2.28 -4.14
CA ILE A 180 -6.00 -1.02 -3.88
C ILE A 180 -5.05 0.16 -4.14
N GLN A 181 -5.61 1.26 -4.61
CA GLN A 181 -4.91 2.51 -4.90
C GLN A 181 -5.89 3.69 -4.77
N MET A 182 -5.40 4.92 -4.91
CA MET A 182 -6.22 6.13 -4.78
C MET A 182 -6.09 7.01 -6.01
N ILE A 183 -7.20 7.61 -6.43
CA ILE A 183 -7.23 8.68 -7.43
C ILE A 183 -6.74 9.96 -6.74
N ASN A 184 -5.66 10.57 -7.21
CA ASN A 184 -5.28 11.90 -6.77
C ASN A 184 -6.08 12.97 -7.50
N ASP A 185 -6.19 12.83 -8.82
CA ASP A 185 -6.95 13.74 -9.68
C ASP A 185 -7.53 13.00 -10.88
N TYR A 186 -8.52 13.60 -11.55
CA TYR A 186 -9.12 13.00 -12.75
C TYR A 186 -9.69 14.03 -13.73
N GLU A 187 -9.77 13.61 -14.98
CA GLU A 187 -10.37 14.34 -16.09
C GLU A 187 -11.31 13.39 -16.85
N LEU A 188 -12.58 13.78 -17.04
CA LEU A 188 -13.50 13.07 -17.92
C LEU A 188 -13.27 13.52 -19.36
N LEU A 189 -12.83 12.60 -20.21
CA LEU A 189 -12.62 12.86 -21.63
C LEU A 189 -13.95 12.81 -22.38
N ALA A 190 -14.03 13.49 -23.53
CA ALA A 190 -15.24 13.59 -24.35
C ALA A 190 -15.82 12.24 -24.80
N ASN A 191 -15.01 11.18 -24.84
CA ASN A 191 -15.42 9.83 -25.22
C ASN A 191 -15.91 8.98 -24.03
N GLY A 192 -16.10 9.58 -22.84
CA GLY A 192 -16.54 8.89 -21.63
C GLY A 192 -15.44 8.07 -20.93
N THR A 193 -14.20 8.12 -21.41
CA THR A 193 -13.03 7.57 -20.69
C THR A 193 -12.58 8.57 -19.64
N LEU A 194 -12.19 8.09 -18.47
CA LEU A 194 -11.54 8.93 -17.48
C LEU A 194 -10.03 8.81 -17.63
N LYS A 195 -9.36 9.94 -17.57
CA LYS A 195 -7.93 10.01 -17.36
C LYS A 195 -7.69 10.32 -15.89
N VAL A 196 -7.07 9.41 -15.17
CA VAL A 196 -6.88 9.49 -13.71
C VAL A 196 -5.39 9.51 -13.37
N ASP A 197 -5.06 10.28 -12.35
CA ASP A 197 -3.76 10.26 -11.71
C ASP A 197 -3.83 9.37 -10.47
N LEU A 198 -3.00 8.34 -10.39
CA LEU A 198 -3.11 7.31 -9.37
C LEU A 198 -1.93 7.33 -8.39
N CYS A 199 -2.26 7.26 -7.10
CA CYS A 199 -1.30 7.01 -6.02
C CYS A 199 -1.45 5.58 -5.54
N GLN A 200 -0.35 4.83 -5.47
CA GLN A 200 -0.38 3.42 -5.08
C GLN A 200 0.95 2.97 -4.50
N SER A 201 0.97 1.74 -3.96
CA SER A 201 2.20 0.97 -3.81
C SER A 201 2.01 -0.40 -4.43
N ALA A 202 2.79 -0.78 -5.45
CA ALA A 202 2.59 -2.01 -6.21
C ALA A 202 3.89 -2.63 -6.72
N SER A 203 4.06 -3.95 -6.59
CA SER A 203 5.22 -4.63 -7.18
C SER A 203 5.20 -4.53 -8.71
N TRP A 204 6.02 -3.64 -9.26
CA TRP A 204 6.21 -3.52 -10.71
C TRP A 204 7.35 -4.42 -11.21
N ALA A 205 7.10 -5.10 -12.33
CA ALA A 205 8.08 -5.82 -13.15
C ALA A 205 7.88 -5.47 -14.64
N GLY A 206 7.62 -4.21 -14.97
CA GLY A 206 7.60 -3.75 -16.36
C GLY A 206 9.00 -3.67 -17.00
N PRO A 207 9.06 -3.32 -18.30
CA PRO A 207 10.15 -3.71 -19.21
C PRO A 207 11.50 -3.02 -18.97
N PHE A 208 11.57 -2.01 -18.10
CA PHE A 208 12.78 -1.20 -17.91
C PHE A 208 13.67 -1.62 -16.74
N ASP A 209 13.18 -2.43 -15.79
CA ASP A 209 14.02 -3.14 -14.80
C ASP A 209 13.16 -4.11 -13.96
N SER A 210 13.12 -5.39 -14.34
CA SER A 210 12.40 -6.44 -13.60
C SER A 210 12.99 -6.76 -12.21
N LYS A 211 14.07 -6.07 -11.78
CA LYS A 211 14.71 -6.24 -10.47
C LYS A 211 14.33 -5.16 -9.46
N LYS A 212 13.55 -4.15 -9.88
CA LYS A 212 13.10 -3.04 -9.05
C LYS A 212 11.58 -3.07 -8.85
N GLY A 213 11.07 -3.79 -7.86
CA GLY A 213 9.66 -3.64 -7.44
C GLY A 213 9.44 -2.25 -6.86
N TYR A 214 8.52 -1.46 -7.41
CA TYR A 214 8.33 -0.05 -7.05
C TYR A 214 7.36 0.09 -5.87
N GLY A 215 7.75 0.81 -4.83
CA GLY A 215 6.92 1.05 -3.64
C GLY A 215 5.85 2.11 -3.87
N PRO A 216 5.58 2.95 -2.86
CA PRO A 216 4.77 4.15 -3.00
C PRO A 216 5.15 4.97 -4.24
N GLN A 217 4.18 5.25 -5.09
CA GLN A 217 4.41 5.91 -6.37
C GLN A 217 3.16 6.62 -6.89
N PHE A 218 3.41 7.55 -7.81
CA PHE A 218 2.40 8.31 -8.53
C PHE A 218 2.46 7.95 -10.02
N ASN A 219 1.33 7.60 -10.61
CA ASN A 219 1.19 7.28 -12.03
C ASN A 219 0.21 8.28 -12.65
N GLY A 220 0.72 9.20 -13.47
CA GLY A 220 -0.11 10.25 -14.08
C GLY A 220 -0.76 9.79 -15.39
N GLY A 221 -2.01 10.17 -15.61
CA GLY A 221 -2.71 10.03 -16.89
C GLY A 221 -3.10 8.61 -17.27
N VAL A 222 -3.41 7.76 -16.29
CA VAL A 222 -3.87 6.38 -16.49
C VAL A 222 -5.33 6.39 -16.95
N LEU A 223 -5.67 5.59 -17.97
CA LEU A 223 -7.00 5.56 -18.54
C LEU A 223 -7.89 4.52 -17.86
N LEU A 224 -9.06 4.96 -17.44
CA LEU A 224 -10.10 4.14 -16.84
C LEU A 224 -11.37 4.22 -17.70
N ARG A 225 -11.82 3.06 -18.16
CA ARG A 225 -12.92 2.95 -19.14
C ARG A 225 -14.13 2.25 -18.52
N PRO A 226 -15.35 2.80 -18.65
CA PRO A 226 -16.56 2.08 -18.27
C PRO A 226 -16.82 0.93 -19.27
N GLY A 227 -17.70 -0.01 -18.90
CA GLY A 227 -18.17 -1.04 -19.81
C GLY A 227 -18.15 -2.48 -19.27
N GLY A 228 -17.72 -2.68 -18.04
CA GLY A 228 -17.67 -4.00 -17.40
C GLY A 228 -16.31 -4.68 -17.51
N GLY A 229 -16.24 -5.94 -17.08
CA GLY A 229 -14.99 -6.69 -17.01
C GLY A 229 -15.08 -8.07 -16.40
N SER A 230 -13.91 -8.61 -16.08
CA SER A 230 -13.74 -9.77 -15.20
C SER A 230 -14.24 -9.46 -13.78
N TYR A 231 -15.06 -10.36 -13.24
CA TYR A 231 -15.61 -10.32 -11.90
C TYR A 231 -15.28 -11.63 -11.18
N LEU A 232 -14.64 -11.54 -10.02
CA LEU A 232 -14.49 -12.68 -9.11
C LEU A 232 -15.50 -12.54 -7.97
N PRO A 233 -16.40 -13.50 -7.73
CA PRO A 233 -17.26 -13.52 -6.54
C PRO A 233 -16.41 -13.80 -5.30
N VAL A 234 -15.77 -12.76 -4.77
CA VAL A 234 -14.68 -12.88 -3.79
C VAL A 234 -15.08 -13.56 -2.49
N GLU A 235 -16.32 -13.45 -2.04
CA GLU A 235 -16.79 -14.12 -0.82
C GLU A 235 -16.87 -15.64 -1.02
N ALA A 236 -17.47 -16.08 -2.13
CA ALA A 236 -17.50 -17.49 -2.50
C ALA A 236 -16.08 -18.05 -2.71
N PHE A 237 -15.22 -17.29 -3.39
CA PHE A 237 -13.81 -17.65 -3.57
C PHE A 237 -13.07 -17.79 -2.22
N ARG A 238 -13.25 -16.83 -1.31
CA ARG A 238 -12.66 -16.86 0.04
C ARG A 238 -13.17 -18.06 0.84
N ALA A 239 -14.46 -18.38 0.78
CA ALA A 239 -15.04 -19.55 1.44
C ALA A 239 -14.46 -20.86 0.89
N ALA A 240 -14.32 -20.98 -0.43
CA ALA A 240 -13.70 -22.15 -1.07
C ALA A 240 -12.22 -22.31 -0.66
N MET A 241 -11.45 -21.22 -0.65
CA MET A 241 -10.05 -21.22 -0.20
C MET A 241 -9.93 -21.56 1.29
N ALA A 242 -10.82 -21.06 2.14
CA ALA A 242 -10.83 -21.38 3.57
C ALA A 242 -11.06 -22.87 3.81
N LYS A 243 -12.04 -23.47 3.10
CA LYS A 243 -12.30 -24.91 3.16
C LYS A 243 -11.09 -25.74 2.73
N PHE A 244 -10.39 -25.34 1.66
CA PHE A 244 -9.19 -26.03 1.20
C PHE A 244 -8.05 -25.95 2.23
N LYS A 245 -7.80 -24.77 2.82
CA LYS A 245 -6.75 -24.55 3.83
C LYS A 245 -6.98 -25.32 5.13
N GLN A 246 -8.22 -25.65 5.48
CA GLN A 246 -8.52 -26.52 6.63
C GLN A 246 -8.04 -27.96 6.41
N GLN A 247 -7.91 -28.39 5.15
CA GLN A 247 -7.58 -29.76 4.77
C GLN A 247 -6.15 -29.88 4.22
N ASN A 248 -5.49 -28.76 3.96
CA ASN A 248 -4.18 -28.72 3.33
C ASN A 248 -3.33 -27.58 3.89
N SER A 249 -2.16 -27.92 4.41
CA SER A 249 -1.20 -26.98 4.99
C SER A 249 0.03 -26.73 4.09
N ASP A 250 0.15 -27.40 2.94
CA ASP A 250 1.26 -27.18 2.01
C ASP A 250 1.12 -25.83 1.30
N PRO A 251 2.05 -24.89 1.48
CA PRO A 251 2.02 -23.58 0.83
C PRO A 251 1.96 -23.66 -0.69
N LYS A 252 2.62 -24.64 -1.32
CA LYS A 252 2.62 -24.78 -2.78
C LYS A 252 1.25 -25.22 -3.30
N ALA A 253 0.63 -26.21 -2.66
CA ALA A 253 -0.71 -26.65 -2.97
C ALA A 253 -1.74 -25.52 -2.79
N ILE A 254 -1.61 -24.71 -1.73
CA ILE A 254 -2.48 -23.56 -1.48
C ILE A 254 -2.38 -22.54 -2.62
N VAL A 255 -1.17 -22.18 -3.07
CA VAL A 255 -0.97 -21.24 -4.18
C VAL A 255 -1.53 -21.79 -5.49
N ALA A 256 -1.31 -23.07 -5.76
CA ALA A 256 -1.85 -23.72 -6.97
C ALA A 256 -3.38 -23.70 -6.96
N LYS A 257 -4.02 -24.05 -5.84
CA LYS A 257 -5.48 -24.05 -5.71
C LYS A 257 -6.07 -22.64 -5.82
N GLU A 258 -5.41 -21.64 -5.26
CA GLU A 258 -5.82 -20.24 -5.44
C GLU A 258 -5.84 -19.84 -6.91
N LYS A 259 -4.78 -20.16 -7.68
CA LYS A 259 -4.71 -19.86 -9.11
C LYS A 259 -5.82 -20.59 -9.89
N GLU A 260 -6.08 -21.85 -9.57
CA GLU A 260 -7.15 -22.66 -10.16
C GLU A 260 -8.52 -22.03 -9.91
N LEU A 261 -8.89 -21.80 -8.64
CA LEU A 261 -10.20 -21.24 -8.28
C LEU A 261 -10.42 -19.85 -8.85
N ARG A 262 -9.38 -19.00 -8.91
CA ARG A 262 -9.49 -17.69 -9.58
C ARG A 262 -9.85 -17.85 -11.05
N LYS A 263 -9.23 -18.79 -11.76
CA LYS A 263 -9.53 -19.06 -13.17
C LYS A 263 -10.95 -19.60 -13.36
N GLU A 264 -11.39 -20.52 -12.50
CA GLU A 264 -12.69 -21.18 -12.62
C GLU A 264 -13.87 -20.28 -12.24
N MET A 265 -13.70 -19.45 -11.22
CA MET A 265 -14.79 -18.66 -10.64
C MET A 265 -14.89 -17.25 -11.25
N THR A 266 -13.91 -16.81 -12.06
CA THR A 266 -13.96 -15.49 -12.67
C THR A 266 -14.98 -15.47 -13.82
N GLU A 267 -16.01 -14.65 -13.64
CA GLU A 267 -16.98 -14.32 -14.68
C GLU A 267 -16.41 -13.21 -15.58
N THR A 268 -16.71 -13.23 -16.88
CA THR A 268 -16.25 -12.20 -17.84
C THR A 268 -17.42 -11.33 -18.32
N ASN A 269 -17.11 -10.14 -18.85
CA ASN A 269 -18.09 -9.19 -19.41
C ASN A 269 -19.20 -8.78 -18.43
N ARG A 270 -18.91 -8.78 -17.12
CA ARG A 270 -19.83 -8.33 -16.08
C ARG A 270 -19.78 -6.82 -15.97
N LYS A 271 -20.94 -6.16 -16.02
CA LYS A 271 -21.05 -4.71 -15.80
C LYS A 271 -21.02 -4.34 -14.32
N PHE A 272 -21.60 -5.19 -13.49
CA PHE A 272 -21.72 -5.01 -12.04
C PHE A 272 -21.30 -6.27 -11.30
N GLY A 273 -20.77 -6.09 -10.10
CA GLY A 273 -20.26 -7.17 -9.27
C GLY A 273 -20.42 -6.92 -7.77
N PHE A 274 -19.29 -6.94 -7.07
CA PHE A 274 -19.21 -6.85 -5.61
C PHE A 274 -19.95 -5.61 -5.08
N CYS A 275 -20.82 -5.82 -4.08
CA CYS A 275 -21.70 -4.80 -3.51
C CYS A 275 -22.55 -4.03 -4.55
N GLY A 276 -22.81 -4.60 -5.73
CA GLY A 276 -23.55 -3.95 -6.81
C GLY A 276 -22.79 -2.83 -7.52
N GLY A 277 -21.48 -2.70 -7.29
CA GLY A 277 -20.63 -1.70 -7.92
C GLY A 277 -20.40 -1.96 -9.40
N ALA A 278 -20.26 -0.89 -10.18
CA ALA A 278 -19.85 -0.94 -11.57
C ALA A 278 -18.40 -1.39 -11.71
N ILE A 279 -18.13 -2.17 -12.75
CA ILE A 279 -16.80 -2.64 -13.10
C ILE A 279 -16.24 -1.78 -14.23
N PHE A 280 -15.06 -1.24 -13.99
CA PHE A 280 -14.31 -0.43 -14.95
C PHE A 280 -13.06 -1.19 -15.40
N GLN A 281 -12.56 -0.84 -16.59
CA GLN A 281 -11.27 -1.33 -17.10
C GLN A 281 -10.19 -0.29 -16.88
N LEU A 282 -9.23 -0.62 -16.02
CA LEU A 282 -8.05 0.17 -15.75
C LEU A 282 -6.91 -0.22 -16.68
N GLY A 283 -6.37 0.76 -17.38
CA GLY A 283 -5.20 0.60 -18.25
C GLY A 283 -3.88 0.49 -17.47
N GLY A 284 -2.88 -0.06 -18.16
CA GLY A 284 -1.47 0.00 -17.73
C GLY A 284 -0.72 1.22 -18.29
N ASP A 285 -1.43 2.08 -19.03
CA ASP A 285 -0.91 3.34 -19.56
C ASP A 285 -0.65 4.38 -18.45
N GLY A 286 -0.14 5.56 -18.83
CA GLY A 286 0.28 6.62 -17.92
C GLY A 286 1.80 6.79 -17.82
N SER A 287 2.23 7.73 -16.97
CA SER A 287 3.65 8.07 -16.76
C SER A 287 3.99 8.30 -15.28
N PRO A 288 4.90 7.47 -14.69
CA PRO A 288 5.30 6.16 -15.20
C PRO A 288 4.07 5.26 -15.43
N PRO A 289 4.16 4.21 -16.25
CA PRO A 289 2.99 3.40 -16.55
C PRO A 289 2.46 2.71 -15.29
N ASN A 290 1.18 2.39 -15.27
CA ASN A 290 0.55 1.76 -14.12
C ASN A 290 0.81 0.23 -14.12
N PRO A 291 1.43 -0.34 -13.06
CA PRO A 291 1.68 -1.79 -13.00
C PRO A 291 0.40 -2.62 -12.85
N VAL A 292 -0.70 -2.01 -12.42
CA VAL A 292 -1.91 -2.72 -12.04
C VAL A 292 -3.03 -2.42 -13.01
N SER A 293 -3.11 -3.19 -14.10
CA SER A 293 -4.21 -3.11 -15.07
C SER A 293 -5.30 -4.15 -14.80
N GLY A 294 -6.47 -3.95 -15.42
CA GLY A 294 -7.57 -4.90 -15.46
C GLY A 294 -8.86 -4.37 -14.85
N SER A 295 -9.76 -5.28 -14.47
CA SER A 295 -11.04 -4.93 -13.88
C SER A 295 -10.91 -4.34 -12.48
N VAL A 296 -11.57 -3.21 -12.25
CA VAL A 296 -11.57 -2.50 -10.97
C VAL A 296 -12.97 -2.04 -10.57
N TYR A 297 -13.16 -1.87 -9.27
CA TYR A 297 -14.21 -1.04 -8.69
C TYR A 297 -13.62 0.31 -8.31
N ILE A 298 -14.44 1.36 -8.38
CA ILE A 298 -14.13 2.65 -7.78
C ILE A 298 -15.06 2.84 -6.59
N GLY A 299 -14.50 3.22 -5.45
CA GLY A 299 -15.26 3.50 -4.24
C GLY A 299 -15.05 4.95 -3.78
N VAL A 300 -16.14 5.60 -3.39
CA VAL A 300 -16.13 6.96 -2.85
C VAL A 300 -16.39 6.89 -1.36
N MET A 301 -15.69 7.71 -0.58
CA MET A 301 -15.84 7.70 0.87
C MET A 301 -17.28 8.02 1.28
N LYS A 302 -17.88 7.15 2.11
CA LYS A 302 -19.23 7.33 2.62
C LYS A 302 -19.35 8.67 3.35
N GLY A 303 -20.39 9.44 3.04
CA GLY A 303 -20.63 10.75 3.65
C GLY A 303 -20.14 11.96 2.84
N GLY A 304 -19.80 11.77 1.55
CA GLY A 304 -19.57 12.87 0.60
C GLY A 304 -18.11 13.07 0.20
N GLY A 305 -17.45 11.98 -0.21
CA GLY A 305 -16.07 12.01 -0.72
C GLY A 305 -15.04 12.43 0.31
N ILE A 306 -13.82 12.72 -0.14
CA ILE A 306 -12.75 13.28 0.69
C ILE A 306 -12.45 14.69 0.19
N ARG A 307 -12.26 15.62 1.12
CA ARG A 307 -11.73 16.96 0.82
C ARG A 307 -10.42 17.20 1.56
N ILE A 308 -9.54 18.01 0.98
CA ILE A 308 -8.30 18.42 1.64
C ILE A 308 -8.57 19.60 2.57
N LYS A 309 -7.94 19.60 3.75
CA LYS A 309 -8.01 20.69 4.71
C LYS A 309 -7.47 21.98 4.09
N THR A 310 -8.28 23.04 4.15
CA THR A 310 -7.92 24.38 3.67
C THR A 310 -7.71 25.33 4.86
N PRO A 311 -7.15 26.54 4.68
CA PRO A 311 -7.05 27.52 5.75
C PRO A 311 -8.37 27.86 6.46
N ARG A 312 -9.51 27.69 5.79
CA ARG A 312 -10.85 27.89 6.40
C ARG A 312 -11.19 26.84 7.45
N ASP A 313 -10.51 25.71 7.42
CA ASP A 313 -10.70 24.59 8.35
C ASP A 313 -9.69 24.63 9.51
N TRP A 314 -8.79 25.61 9.54
CA TRP A 314 -7.75 25.72 10.56
C TRP A 314 -8.34 26.30 11.85
N SER A 315 -7.92 25.74 12.98
CA SER A 315 -8.14 26.39 14.27
C SER A 315 -7.36 27.70 14.36
N ALA A 316 -7.76 28.59 15.27
CA ALA A 316 -7.04 29.85 15.52
C ALA A 316 -5.56 29.61 15.88
N VAL A 317 -5.25 28.51 16.58
CA VAL A 317 -3.88 28.13 16.96
C VAL A 317 -3.08 27.68 15.74
N GLU A 318 -3.67 26.85 14.87
CA GLU A 318 -3.01 26.39 13.64
C GLU A 318 -2.70 27.55 12.68
N TYR A 319 -3.58 28.57 12.65
CA TYR A 319 -3.37 29.76 11.84
C TYR A 319 -2.22 30.64 12.36
N GLN A 320 -2.02 30.71 13.69
CA GLN A 320 -0.97 31.53 14.30
C GLN A 320 0.44 30.91 14.24
N GLN A 321 0.56 29.60 13.99
CA GLN A 321 1.83 28.88 13.94
C GLN A 321 2.45 28.83 12.52
N ARG A 322 1.83 29.48 11.54
CA ARG A 322 2.28 29.54 10.14
C ARG A 322 2.54 30.98 9.74
#